data_AF-A0A428T0P2-F1
#
_entry.id   AF-A0A428T0P2-F1
#
_cell.length_a   1.000
_cell.length_b   1.000
_cell.length_c   1.000
_cell.angle_alpha   90.00
_cell.angle_beta   90.00
_cell.angle_gamma   90.00
#
_symmetry.space_group_name_H-M   'P 1'
#
loop_
_entity.id
_entity.type
_entity.pdbx_description
1 polymer ?
#
loop_
_entity_poly.entity_id
_entity_poly.type
_entity_poly.pdbx_seq_one_letter_code
_entity_poly.pdbx_strand_id
1 'polypeptide(L)'
;MVRHDLRESQKGIDFYLDIGVIDIETCEPLQGTALTIWNCNATGSYSSFTGIDPDTSELLDGWTKRQDGTTDNETFLRGIQVTDENGMIEFLTKFPGYYITRTTHIHVTAQTNVSTGTSYSSSSVQHVGQLFFEETLLNRVYQHSPYNEHLATLNRTTNSEDSLYSSASSDGYSAVISVSQITKDIEDGLVGYITIGVNASAEAIAVTGGDVNPQGYLPTVSIDPSKYAEATRIDRADGYED
;
A
#
# COMPACT_ATOMS: atom_id res chain seq x y z
N MET A 1 4.49 12.51 2.84
CA MET A 1 4.48 12.39 1.40
C MET A 1 3.04 12.14 1.00
N VAL A 2 2.30 13.22 0.78
CA VAL A 2 0.99 13.13 0.15
C VAL A 2 1.25 13.18 -1.36
N ARG A 3 0.79 12.16 -2.09
CA ARG A 3 0.96 12.06 -3.55
C ARG A 3 0.07 10.94 -4.11
N HIS A 4 -0.37 11.12 -5.35
CA HIS A 4 -1.12 10.12 -6.10
C HIS A 4 -0.18 9.12 -6.80
N ASP A 5 0.81 9.60 -7.57
CA ASP A 5 1.79 8.73 -8.24
C ASP A 5 2.92 8.30 -7.29
N LEU A 6 2.99 7.00 -7.03
CA LEU A 6 3.94 6.36 -6.12
C LEU A 6 5.09 5.67 -6.86
N ARG A 7 5.04 5.59 -8.20
CA ARG A 7 5.89 4.68 -8.98
C ARG A 7 7.35 5.07 -8.95
N GLU A 8 7.64 6.37 -8.91
CA GLU A 8 8.98 6.91 -9.08
C GLU A 8 9.67 6.24 -10.30
N SER A 9 10.89 5.70 -10.15
CA SER A 9 11.60 4.98 -11.21
C SER A 9 11.38 3.47 -11.21
N GLN A 10 10.39 2.95 -10.47
CA GLN A 10 10.19 1.51 -10.37
C GLN A 10 9.65 0.91 -11.67
N LYS A 11 10.11 -0.30 -11.98
CA LYS A 11 9.61 -1.10 -13.11
C LYS A 11 8.44 -1.98 -12.67
N GLY A 12 7.65 -2.41 -13.64
CA GLY A 12 6.48 -3.26 -13.43
C GLY A 12 5.24 -2.71 -14.13
N ILE A 13 4.16 -3.48 -14.01
CA ILE A 13 2.84 -3.14 -14.56
C ILE A 13 2.28 -1.96 -13.76
N ASP A 14 1.82 -0.92 -14.46
CA ASP A 14 1.11 0.19 -13.83
C ASP A 14 -0.20 -0.30 -13.19
N PHE A 15 -0.46 0.14 -11.97
CA PHE A 15 -1.63 -0.24 -11.21
C PHE A 15 -2.31 0.98 -10.62
N TYR A 16 -3.50 1.30 -11.14
CA TYR A 16 -4.41 2.27 -10.55
C TYR A 16 -5.21 1.55 -9.46
N LEU A 17 -5.21 2.11 -8.26
CA LEU A 17 -5.89 1.53 -7.11
C LEU A 17 -6.87 2.53 -6.52
N ASP A 18 -8.15 2.27 -6.77
CA ASP A 18 -9.27 2.97 -6.15
C ASP A 18 -9.63 2.32 -4.82
N ILE A 19 -9.70 3.14 -3.77
CA ILE A 19 -10.12 2.68 -2.45
C ILE A 19 -11.29 3.54 -1.98
N GLY A 20 -12.43 2.89 -1.78
CA GLY A 20 -13.56 3.46 -1.04
C GLY A 20 -13.43 3.18 0.45
N VAL A 21 -13.77 4.15 1.28
CA VAL A 21 -13.69 4.04 2.75
C VAL A 21 -15.05 4.37 3.34
N ILE A 22 -15.59 3.43 4.11
CA ILE A 22 -16.88 3.57 4.77
C ILE A 22 -16.75 3.35 6.28
N ASP A 23 -17.60 4.01 7.04
CA ASP A 23 -17.75 3.74 8.46
C ASP A 23 -18.60 2.47 8.64
N ILE A 24 -18.11 1.47 9.37
CA ILE A 24 -18.86 0.22 9.57
C ILE A 24 -20.08 0.38 10.50
N GLU A 25 -20.12 1.45 11.30
CA GLU A 25 -21.21 1.72 12.24
C GLU A 25 -22.36 2.48 11.57
N THR A 26 -22.03 3.38 10.64
CA THR A 26 -23.04 4.23 9.96
C THR A 26 -23.30 3.80 8.52
N CYS A 27 -22.41 3.02 7.91
CA CYS A 27 -22.39 2.67 6.49
C CYS A 27 -22.26 3.86 5.53
N GLU A 28 -21.91 5.04 6.04
CA GLU A 28 -21.71 6.25 5.24
C GLU A 28 -20.24 6.38 4.80
N PRO A 29 -19.95 7.09 3.70
CA PRO A 29 -18.59 7.41 3.30
C PRO A 29 -17.81 8.17 4.37
N LEU A 30 -16.55 7.79 4.57
CA LEU A 30 -15.66 8.47 5.51
C LEU A 30 -14.80 9.51 4.80
N GLN A 31 -15.28 10.75 4.72
CA GLN A 31 -14.52 11.89 4.21
C GLN A 31 -13.37 12.29 5.13
N GLY A 32 -12.24 12.75 4.56
CA GLY A 32 -11.11 13.30 5.33
C GLY A 32 -10.25 12.25 6.04
N THR A 33 -10.46 10.97 5.74
CA THR A 33 -9.66 9.87 6.27
C THR A 33 -8.35 9.78 5.49
N ALA A 34 -7.23 9.82 6.19
CA ALA A 34 -5.92 9.68 5.57
C ALA A 34 -5.55 8.21 5.46
N LEU A 35 -5.36 7.72 4.22
CA LEU A 35 -4.88 6.38 3.95
C LEU A 35 -3.40 6.43 3.58
N THR A 36 -2.58 5.61 4.22
CA THR A 36 -1.23 5.30 3.72
C THR A 36 -1.27 3.95 3.04
N ILE A 37 -0.67 3.85 1.86
CA ILE A 37 -0.31 2.56 1.27
C ILE A 37 1.19 2.42 1.12
N TRP A 38 1.67 1.19 1.22
CA TRP A 38 3.02 0.81 0.81
C TRP A 38 3.06 -0.61 0.30
N ASN A 39 3.93 -0.85 -0.67
CA ASN A 39 4.19 -2.18 -1.19
C ASN A 39 5.62 -2.34 -1.67
N CYS A 40 6.06 -3.60 -1.81
CA CYS A 40 7.33 -3.89 -2.46
C CYS A 40 7.24 -3.63 -3.97
N ASN A 41 8.38 -3.42 -4.59
CA ASN A 41 8.48 -3.40 -6.05
C ASN A 41 8.33 -4.82 -6.63
N ALA A 42 8.41 -4.91 -7.96
CA ALA A 42 8.22 -6.17 -8.68
C ALA A 42 9.25 -7.28 -8.36
N THR A 43 10.33 -6.96 -7.63
CA THR A 43 11.35 -7.92 -7.19
C THR A 43 11.34 -8.13 -5.67
N GLY A 44 10.28 -7.69 -4.97
CA GLY A 44 10.15 -7.89 -3.52
C GLY A 44 10.84 -6.85 -2.63
N SER A 45 11.57 -5.90 -3.20
CA SER A 45 12.30 -4.89 -2.41
C SER A 45 11.40 -3.74 -1.97
N TYR A 46 11.58 -3.30 -0.72
CA TYR A 46 10.89 -2.14 -0.17
C TYR A 46 11.80 -0.91 -0.16
N SER A 47 11.25 0.25 -0.53
CA SER A 47 11.89 1.53 -0.30
C SER A 47 12.15 1.74 1.20
N SER A 48 13.21 2.49 1.54
CA SER A 48 13.79 2.58 2.90
C SER A 48 14.51 1.31 3.39
N PHE A 49 14.42 0.20 2.65
CA PHE A 49 14.96 -1.10 3.04
C PHE A 49 15.67 -1.83 1.88
N THR A 50 16.18 -1.11 0.88
CA THR A 50 16.77 -1.73 -0.33
C THR A 50 18.06 -2.48 -0.05
N GLY A 51 18.72 -2.19 1.07
CA GLY A 51 19.86 -2.96 1.59
C GLY A 51 19.52 -4.35 2.15
N ILE A 52 18.26 -4.80 2.08
CA ILE A 52 17.80 -6.12 2.53
C ILE A 52 17.46 -6.98 1.31
N ASP A 53 17.98 -8.20 1.29
CA ASP A 53 17.66 -9.18 0.26
C ASP A 53 16.26 -9.77 0.50
N PRO A 54 15.27 -9.51 -0.38
CA PRO A 54 13.90 -9.97 -0.20
C PRO A 54 13.75 -11.50 -0.36
N ASP A 55 14.75 -12.18 -0.93
CA ASP A 55 14.67 -13.62 -1.22
C ASP A 55 15.17 -14.47 -0.07
N THR A 56 16.05 -13.94 0.76
CA THR A 56 16.73 -14.74 1.80
C THR A 56 16.41 -14.33 3.21
N SER A 57 15.77 -13.18 3.44
CA SER A 57 15.69 -12.65 4.78
C SER A 57 14.43 -11.87 5.07
N GLU A 58 13.85 -12.22 6.22
CA GLU A 58 12.86 -11.40 6.86
C GLU A 58 13.55 -10.25 7.60
N LEU A 59 12.87 -9.10 7.63
CA LEU A 59 13.30 -7.90 8.33
C LEU A 59 13.45 -8.21 9.82
N LEU A 60 14.69 -8.49 10.24
CA LEU A 60 15.30 -8.39 11.59
C LEU A 60 16.63 -9.19 11.70
N ASP A 61 17.04 -9.94 10.68
CA ASP A 61 18.29 -10.73 10.72
C ASP A 61 19.56 -9.94 10.33
N GLY A 62 20.25 -9.35 11.31
CA GLY A 62 21.68 -9.02 11.18
C GLY A 62 22.08 -7.87 10.25
N TRP A 63 21.13 -7.07 9.75
CA TRP A 63 21.40 -5.95 8.84
C TRP A 63 21.91 -4.68 9.54
N THR A 64 22.77 -3.92 8.85
CA THR A 64 23.22 -2.61 9.32
C THR A 64 22.13 -1.58 9.05
N LYS A 65 21.52 -1.06 10.12
CA LYS A 65 20.55 0.04 10.04
C LYS A 65 21.25 1.38 10.22
N ARG A 66 20.73 2.40 9.56
CA ARG A 66 20.99 3.80 9.88
C ARG A 66 20.34 4.17 11.22
N GLN A 67 20.65 5.37 11.71
CA GLN A 67 20.12 5.87 12.98
C GLN A 67 18.59 6.00 13.01
N ASP A 68 17.97 6.25 11.86
CA ASP A 68 16.52 6.32 11.65
C ASP A 68 15.87 4.93 11.43
N GLY A 69 16.64 3.85 11.52
CA GLY A 69 16.12 2.47 11.42
C GLY A 69 15.93 1.96 9.99
N THR A 70 16.24 2.76 8.97
CA THR A 70 16.18 2.39 7.54
C THR A 70 17.56 1.93 7.04
N THR A 71 17.65 1.43 5.81
CA THR A 71 18.94 1.15 5.14
C THR A 71 19.31 2.24 4.13
N ASP A 72 18.34 3.04 3.66
CA ASP A 72 18.52 4.10 2.66
C ASP A 72 17.48 5.25 2.85
N ASN A 73 17.38 6.15 1.86
CA ASN A 73 16.40 7.26 1.80
C ASN A 73 15.32 7.06 0.73
N GLU A 74 15.21 5.89 0.12
CA GLU A 74 14.27 5.65 -0.97
C GLU A 74 12.83 5.72 -0.48
N THR A 75 11.93 6.21 -1.34
CA THR A 75 10.52 6.43 -0.99
C THR A 75 9.52 5.79 -1.94
N PHE A 76 9.97 5.12 -3.00
CA PHE A 76 9.10 4.54 -4.03
C PHE A 76 8.00 3.64 -3.45
N LEU A 77 6.85 3.60 -4.11
CA LEU A 77 5.70 2.73 -3.80
C LEU A 77 5.17 2.92 -2.38
N ARG A 78 5.32 4.14 -1.84
CA ARG A 78 4.72 4.61 -0.58
C ARG A 78 3.97 5.90 -0.85
N GLY A 79 2.83 6.12 -0.20
CA GLY A 79 2.06 7.35 -0.38
C GLY A 79 0.94 7.51 0.62
N ILE A 80 0.49 8.76 0.80
CA ILE A 80 -0.67 9.12 1.59
C ILE A 80 -1.67 9.83 0.67
N GLN A 81 -2.94 9.45 0.76
CA GLN A 81 -4.06 10.18 0.19
C GLN A 81 -5.13 10.41 1.25
N VAL A 82 -5.98 11.41 1.01
CA VAL A 82 -7.09 11.76 1.90
C VAL A 82 -8.39 11.61 1.14
N THR A 83 -9.35 10.91 1.73
CA THR A 83 -10.64 10.63 1.09
C THR A 83 -11.45 11.89 0.82
N ASP A 84 -12.09 11.92 -0.35
CA ASP A 84 -13.01 12.98 -0.78
C ASP A 84 -14.38 12.89 -0.06
N GLU A 85 -15.36 13.68 -0.49
CA GLU A 85 -16.72 13.65 0.05
C GLU A 85 -17.47 12.32 -0.16
N ASN A 86 -17.02 11.51 -1.12
CA ASN A 86 -17.55 10.18 -1.40
C ASN A 86 -16.76 9.07 -0.69
N GLY A 87 -15.79 9.42 0.17
CA GLY A 87 -14.95 8.45 0.87
C GLY A 87 -13.93 7.77 -0.06
N MET A 88 -13.63 8.36 -1.22
CA MET A 88 -12.82 7.76 -2.28
C MET A 88 -11.40 8.35 -2.32
N ILE A 89 -10.44 7.52 -2.70
CA ILE A 89 -9.08 7.91 -3.10
C ILE A 89 -8.62 7.06 -4.28
N GLU A 90 -7.69 7.59 -5.06
CA GLU A 90 -6.95 6.84 -6.08
C GLU A 90 -5.45 6.97 -5.86
N PHE A 91 -4.73 5.85 -6.01
CA PHE A 91 -3.27 5.82 -6.10
C PHE A 91 -2.84 5.24 -7.45
N LEU A 92 -1.81 5.83 -8.05
CA LEU A 92 -1.08 5.21 -9.14
C LEU A 92 0.21 4.59 -8.61
N THR A 93 0.31 3.27 -8.63
CA THR A 93 1.46 2.51 -8.14
C THR A 93 1.94 1.50 -9.20
N LYS A 94 2.88 0.63 -8.84
CA LYS A 94 3.22 -0.58 -9.60
C LYS A 94 2.59 -1.79 -8.95
N PHE A 95 2.10 -2.73 -9.76
CA PHE A 95 1.63 -4.02 -9.25
C PHE A 95 2.75 -4.67 -8.42
N PRO A 96 2.51 -5.04 -7.16
CA PRO A 96 3.58 -5.50 -6.26
C PRO A 96 4.16 -6.85 -6.64
N GLY A 97 5.41 -7.08 -6.26
CA GLY A 97 6.02 -8.41 -6.26
C GLY A 97 5.63 -9.22 -5.02
N TYR A 98 6.56 -10.06 -4.58
CA TYR A 98 6.47 -10.84 -3.35
C TYR A 98 7.86 -10.89 -2.72
N TYR A 99 7.96 -11.42 -1.51
CA TYR A 99 9.24 -11.66 -0.86
C TYR A 99 9.11 -12.94 -0.03
N ILE A 100 10.20 -13.41 0.56
CA ILE A 100 10.19 -14.67 1.29
C ILE A 100 9.03 -14.68 2.31
N THR A 101 8.37 -15.84 2.41
CA THR A 101 7.24 -16.15 3.31
C THR A 101 5.91 -15.45 3.06
N ARG A 102 5.83 -14.53 2.10
CA ARG A 102 4.64 -13.69 1.90
C ARG A 102 4.11 -13.76 0.46
N THR A 103 2.79 -13.87 0.31
CA THR A 103 2.13 -13.70 -1.00
C THR A 103 2.14 -12.22 -1.41
N THR A 104 1.81 -11.92 -2.66
CA THR A 104 1.72 -10.54 -3.17
C THR A 104 0.64 -9.73 -2.48
N HIS A 105 1.00 -8.57 -1.92
CA HIS A 105 0.09 -7.72 -1.16
C HIS A 105 0.46 -6.23 -1.21
N ILE A 106 -0.49 -5.39 -0.84
CA ILE A 106 -0.32 -3.96 -0.57
C ILE A 106 -0.72 -3.73 0.89
N HIS A 107 0.12 -3.06 1.66
CA HIS A 107 -0.26 -2.65 3.01
C HIS A 107 -1.11 -1.38 2.98
N VAL A 108 -2.02 -1.26 3.95
CA VAL A 108 -2.85 -0.07 4.12
C VAL A 108 -3.03 0.29 5.59
N THR A 109 -3.04 1.58 5.89
CA THR A 109 -3.56 2.11 7.16
C THR A 109 -4.63 3.16 6.90
N ALA A 110 -5.59 3.29 7.80
CA ALA A 110 -6.56 4.37 7.80
C ALA A 110 -6.49 5.17 9.12
N GLN A 111 -6.42 6.49 8.99
CA GLN A 111 -6.45 7.44 10.10
C GLN A 111 -7.61 8.42 9.91
N THR A 112 -8.61 8.40 10.80
CA THR A 112 -9.85 9.19 10.67
C THR A 112 -9.77 10.57 11.33
N ASN A 113 -8.77 10.80 12.20
CA ASN A 113 -8.60 12.05 12.97
C ASN A 113 -7.31 12.79 12.57
N VAL A 114 -7.09 12.98 11.28
CA VAL A 114 -5.93 13.75 10.80
C VAL A 114 -6.39 15.16 10.45
N SER A 115 -5.96 16.14 11.25
CA SER A 115 -6.24 17.56 11.00
C SER A 115 -5.00 18.29 10.48
N THR A 116 -5.19 19.42 9.81
CA THR A 116 -4.10 20.28 9.35
C THR A 116 -3.23 20.70 10.53
N GLY A 117 -1.96 20.29 10.53
CA GLY A 117 -1.02 20.57 11.64
C GLY A 117 -0.89 19.46 12.67
N THR A 118 -1.70 18.40 12.61
CA THR A 118 -1.41 17.14 13.31
C THR A 118 -0.32 16.40 12.55
N SER A 119 0.73 15.95 13.23
CA SER A 119 1.69 15.03 12.60
C SER A 119 0.98 13.71 12.33
N TYR A 120 1.17 13.11 11.16
CA TYR A 120 0.66 11.77 10.82
C TYR A 120 1.10 10.72 11.87
N SER A 121 2.26 10.95 12.50
CA SER A 121 2.78 10.14 13.61
C SER A 121 2.16 10.43 14.98
N SER A 122 1.26 11.41 15.07
CA SER A 122 0.53 11.76 16.30
C SER A 122 -0.96 11.45 16.21
N SER A 123 -1.46 11.18 15.00
CA SER A 123 -2.80 10.62 14.79
C SER A 123 -2.75 9.11 15.02
N SER A 124 -3.73 8.62 15.76
CA SER A 124 -3.91 7.20 16.03
C SER A 124 -4.48 6.49 14.80
N VAL A 125 -4.15 5.21 14.61
CA VAL A 125 -4.58 4.41 13.45
C VAL A 125 -5.82 3.60 13.79
N GLN A 126 -6.91 3.84 13.07
CA GLN A 126 -8.19 3.13 13.26
C GLN A 126 -8.22 1.80 12.52
N HIS A 127 -7.42 1.64 11.46
CA HIS A 127 -7.35 0.40 10.71
C HIS A 127 -5.93 0.15 10.18
N VAL A 128 -5.47 -1.09 10.30
CA VAL A 128 -4.26 -1.61 9.66
C VAL A 128 -4.65 -2.88 8.92
N GLY A 129 -4.30 -2.97 7.65
CA GLY A 129 -4.66 -4.10 6.81
C GLY A 129 -3.61 -4.44 5.76
N GLN A 130 -3.86 -5.54 5.07
CA GLN A 130 -3.15 -5.93 3.87
C GLN A 130 -4.18 -6.31 2.81
N LEU A 131 -3.99 -5.78 1.61
CA LEU A 131 -4.82 -6.00 0.45
C LEU A 131 -4.15 -7.02 -0.45
N PHE A 132 -4.91 -8.00 -0.91
CA PHE A 132 -4.43 -9.15 -1.66
C PHE A 132 -5.06 -9.22 -3.05
N PHE A 133 -4.63 -10.18 -3.85
CA PHE A 133 -5.08 -10.36 -5.22
C PHE A 133 -5.49 -11.80 -5.47
N GLU A 134 -6.40 -12.01 -6.41
CA GLU A 134 -6.81 -13.36 -6.85
C GLU A 134 -5.62 -14.16 -7.39
N GLU A 135 -5.49 -15.41 -6.97
CA GLU A 135 -4.39 -16.30 -7.37
C GLU A 135 -4.33 -16.51 -8.90
N THR A 136 -5.48 -16.45 -9.57
CA THR A 136 -5.57 -16.52 -11.04
C THR A 136 -4.94 -15.29 -11.71
N LEU A 137 -5.09 -14.09 -11.14
CA LEU A 137 -4.43 -12.88 -11.62
C LEU A 137 -2.93 -12.94 -11.36
N LEU A 138 -2.52 -13.36 -10.16
CA LEU A 138 -1.10 -13.52 -9.81
C LEU A 138 -0.40 -14.42 -10.82
N ASN A 139 -0.96 -15.60 -11.11
CA ASN A 139 -0.41 -16.53 -12.08
C ASN A 139 -0.29 -15.97 -13.51
N ARG A 140 -1.07 -14.94 -13.87
CA ARG A 140 -0.93 -14.23 -15.15
C ARG A 140 0.17 -13.18 -15.08
N VAL A 141 0.16 -12.32 -14.05
CA VAL A 141 1.17 -11.26 -13.86
C VAL A 141 2.59 -11.84 -13.86
N TYR A 142 2.80 -12.93 -13.13
CA TYR A 142 4.11 -13.58 -13.02
C TYR A 142 4.61 -14.26 -14.30
N GLN A 143 3.88 -14.21 -15.42
CA GLN A 143 4.36 -14.64 -16.74
C GLN A 143 5.13 -13.52 -17.47
N HIS A 144 5.03 -12.28 -17.00
CA HIS A 144 5.57 -11.09 -17.66
C HIS A 144 6.79 -10.52 -16.93
N SER A 145 7.66 -9.81 -17.66
CA SER A 145 8.80 -9.10 -17.06
C SER A 145 8.32 -7.86 -16.28
N PRO A 146 8.95 -7.50 -15.14
CA PRO A 146 10.10 -8.18 -14.52
C PRO A 146 9.70 -9.29 -13.52
N TYR A 147 8.40 -9.57 -13.35
CA TYR A 147 7.91 -10.52 -12.35
C TYR A 147 8.37 -11.96 -12.58
N ASN A 148 8.43 -12.39 -13.85
CA ASN A 148 8.91 -13.71 -14.23
C ASN A 148 10.40 -13.93 -13.94
N GLU A 149 11.21 -12.86 -13.90
CA GLU A 149 12.62 -12.91 -13.54
C GLU A 149 12.78 -13.18 -12.04
N HIS A 150 11.89 -12.63 -11.20
CA HIS A 150 11.90 -12.87 -9.75
C HIS A 150 11.48 -14.30 -9.39
N LEU A 151 10.56 -14.90 -10.14
CA LEU A 151 10.24 -16.34 -10.01
C LEU A 151 11.44 -17.26 -10.21
N ALA A 152 12.48 -16.81 -10.92
CA ALA A 152 13.69 -17.60 -11.12
C ALA A 152 14.62 -17.60 -9.90
N THR A 153 14.44 -16.68 -8.95
CA THR A 153 15.30 -16.51 -7.77
C THR A 153 14.63 -16.98 -6.48
N LEU A 154 13.31 -16.85 -6.38
CA LEU A 154 12.53 -17.24 -5.20
C LEU A 154 11.25 -17.99 -5.60
N ASN A 155 10.89 -19.06 -4.90
CA ASN A 155 9.57 -19.66 -5.08
C ASN A 155 8.50 -18.78 -4.44
N ARG A 156 7.45 -18.43 -5.18
CA ARG A 156 6.34 -17.63 -4.67
C ARG A 156 5.51 -18.39 -3.65
N THR A 157 5.30 -17.78 -2.48
CA THR A 157 4.26 -18.18 -1.52
C THR A 157 2.89 -17.87 -2.09
N THR A 158 2.03 -18.88 -2.23
CA THR A 158 0.66 -18.71 -2.72
C THR A 158 -0.26 -18.12 -1.65
N ASN A 159 -1.42 -17.60 -2.06
CA ASN A 159 -2.41 -17.10 -1.09
C ASN A 159 -2.82 -18.17 -0.05
N SER A 160 -2.91 -19.44 -0.46
CA SER A 160 -3.26 -20.55 0.45
C SER A 160 -2.17 -20.90 1.45
N GLU A 161 -0.93 -20.49 1.20
CA GLU A 161 0.22 -20.73 2.07
C GLU A 161 0.50 -19.55 3.01
N ASP A 162 0.06 -18.33 2.65
CA ASP A 162 0.23 -17.13 3.48
C ASP A 162 -0.82 -17.09 4.60
N SER A 163 -0.36 -17.13 5.85
CA SER A 163 -1.23 -17.08 7.03
C SER A 163 -1.94 -15.74 7.20
N LEU A 164 -1.36 -14.64 6.72
CA LEU A 164 -1.95 -13.30 6.80
C LEU A 164 -3.06 -13.10 5.76
N TYR A 165 -2.97 -13.75 4.59
CA TYR A 165 -4.09 -13.80 3.64
C TYR A 165 -5.33 -14.44 4.30
N SER A 166 -5.13 -15.58 4.97
CA SER A 166 -6.20 -16.31 5.64
C SER A 166 -6.84 -15.50 6.77
N SER A 167 -6.04 -14.79 7.58
CA SER A 167 -6.57 -13.92 8.64
C SER A 167 -7.27 -12.67 8.11
N ALA A 168 -6.78 -12.10 7.00
CA ALA A 168 -7.36 -10.88 6.44
C ALA A 168 -8.75 -11.10 5.80
N SER A 169 -9.20 -12.35 5.67
CA SER A 169 -10.50 -12.70 5.09
C SER A 169 -11.32 -13.64 5.99
N SER A 170 -11.06 -13.67 7.31
CA SER A 170 -11.60 -14.72 8.20
C SER A 170 -13.06 -14.53 8.62
N ASP A 171 -13.56 -13.29 8.71
CA ASP A 171 -14.87 -13.02 9.33
C ASP A 171 -15.93 -12.52 8.33
N GLY A 172 -15.91 -13.06 7.11
CA GLY A 172 -16.91 -12.78 6.08
C GLY A 172 -16.70 -11.49 5.28
N TYR A 173 -15.65 -10.73 5.60
CA TYR A 173 -15.08 -9.70 4.74
C TYR A 173 -14.01 -10.30 3.80
N SER A 174 -13.71 -9.58 2.72
CA SER A 174 -12.67 -9.95 1.76
C SER A 174 -11.65 -8.83 1.66
N ALA A 175 -10.37 -9.18 1.84
CA ALA A 175 -9.25 -8.27 1.59
C ALA A 175 -8.72 -8.37 0.15
N VAL A 176 -9.46 -9.02 -0.76
CA VAL A 176 -9.04 -9.23 -2.16
C VAL A 176 -9.52 -8.09 -3.04
N ILE A 177 -8.57 -7.40 -3.67
CA ILE A 177 -8.84 -6.31 -4.62
C ILE A 177 -9.46 -6.91 -5.88
N SER A 178 -10.55 -6.30 -6.35
CA SER A 178 -11.12 -6.66 -7.64
C SER A 178 -10.37 -5.90 -8.74
N VAL A 179 -9.83 -6.62 -9.74
CA VAL A 179 -8.92 -6.05 -10.73
C VAL A 179 -9.41 -6.30 -12.14
N SER A 180 -9.30 -5.26 -12.98
CA SER A 180 -9.56 -5.29 -14.42
C SER A 180 -8.34 -4.80 -15.19
N GLN A 181 -8.14 -5.31 -16.41
CA GLN A 181 -7.09 -4.83 -17.31
C GLN A 181 -7.57 -3.58 -18.04
N ILE A 182 -6.68 -2.61 -18.26
CA ILE A 182 -6.99 -1.40 -19.05
C ILE A 182 -7.18 -1.75 -20.52
N THR A 183 -6.36 -2.67 -21.03
CA THR A 183 -6.44 -3.19 -22.40
C THR A 183 -6.52 -4.73 -22.38
N LYS A 184 -6.40 -5.36 -23.54
CA LYS A 184 -6.26 -6.81 -23.64
C LYS A 184 -4.93 -7.32 -23.05
N ASP A 185 -3.89 -6.49 -23.09
CA ASP A 185 -2.52 -6.85 -22.71
C ASP A 185 -2.29 -6.37 -21.27
N ILE A 186 -1.93 -7.28 -20.36
CA ILE A 186 -1.79 -6.95 -18.93
C ILE A 186 -0.67 -5.95 -18.65
N GLU A 187 0.31 -5.89 -19.55
CA GLU A 187 1.47 -5.00 -19.49
C GLU A 187 1.11 -3.52 -19.66
N ASP A 188 -0.03 -3.23 -20.31
CA ASP A 188 -0.52 -1.87 -20.52
C ASP A 188 -1.12 -1.25 -19.25
N GLY A 189 -1.36 -2.07 -18.21
CA GLY A 189 -1.81 -1.62 -16.90
C GLY A 189 -3.09 -2.27 -16.41
N LEU A 190 -3.31 -2.10 -15.11
CA LEU A 190 -4.39 -2.69 -14.35
C LEU A 190 -5.10 -1.61 -13.53
N VAL A 191 -6.41 -1.77 -13.35
CA VAL A 191 -7.23 -0.96 -12.45
C VAL A 191 -7.80 -1.88 -11.38
N GLY A 192 -7.56 -1.56 -10.12
CA GLY A 192 -8.07 -2.27 -8.96
C GLY A 192 -9.02 -1.40 -8.16
N TYR A 193 -10.07 -2.01 -7.62
CA TYR A 193 -11.02 -1.34 -6.73
C TYR A 193 -11.33 -2.21 -5.52
N ILE A 194 -11.40 -1.57 -4.36
CA ILE A 194 -11.78 -2.20 -3.09
C ILE A 194 -12.46 -1.19 -2.16
N THR A 195 -13.36 -1.67 -1.31
CA THR A 195 -13.96 -0.88 -0.23
C THR A 195 -13.44 -1.39 1.11
N ILE A 196 -12.92 -0.49 1.94
CA ILE A 196 -12.43 -0.76 3.29
C ILE A 196 -13.45 -0.22 4.29
N GLY A 197 -14.00 -1.12 5.10
CA GLY A 197 -14.79 -0.74 6.27
C GLY A 197 -13.87 -0.38 7.44
N VAL A 198 -14.02 0.82 7.98
CA VAL A 198 -13.27 1.32 9.14
C VAL A 198 -14.22 1.55 10.30
N ASN A 199 -13.86 1.09 11.50
CA ASN A 199 -14.55 1.52 12.71
C ASN A 199 -13.92 2.83 13.19
N ALA A 200 -14.54 3.97 12.87
CA ALA A 200 -14.01 5.28 13.20
C ALA A 200 -14.02 5.57 14.72
N SER A 201 -14.88 4.90 15.48
CA SER A 201 -15.02 5.07 16.93
C SER A 201 -14.19 4.09 17.76
N ALA A 202 -13.58 3.08 17.13
CA ALA A 202 -12.73 2.10 17.80
C ALA A 202 -11.52 2.74 18.48
N GLU A 203 -11.06 2.09 19.56
CA GLU A 203 -9.78 2.45 20.18
C GLU A 203 -8.66 2.29 19.15
N ALA A 204 -8.04 3.42 18.83
CA ALA A 204 -7.07 3.48 17.77
C ALA A 204 -5.68 3.07 18.25
N ILE A 205 -4.95 2.41 17.35
CA ILE A 205 -3.61 1.88 17.63
C ILE A 205 -2.63 3.05 17.70
N ALA A 206 -1.85 3.10 18.78
CA ALA A 206 -0.78 4.08 18.92
C ALA A 206 0.32 3.79 17.88
N VAL A 207 0.70 4.81 17.12
CA VAL A 207 1.76 4.74 16.11
C VAL A 207 3.17 4.93 16.69
N THR A 208 3.28 5.06 18.02
CA THR A 208 4.54 5.17 18.76
C THR A 208 4.77 3.91 19.60
N GLY A 209 5.78 3.12 19.27
CA GLY A 209 6.12 1.87 19.97
C GLY A 209 6.52 0.75 19.01
N GLY A 210 7.17 -0.30 19.51
CA GLY A 210 7.61 -1.45 18.71
C GLY A 210 6.49 -2.36 18.19
N ASP A 211 5.24 -2.06 18.56
CA ASP A 211 4.06 -2.90 18.32
C ASP A 211 3.32 -2.55 17.01
N VAL A 212 3.73 -1.50 16.28
CA VAL A 212 3.24 -1.20 14.93
C VAL A 212 4.25 -1.65 13.90
N ASN A 213 4.08 -2.87 13.39
CA ASN A 213 4.79 -3.32 12.20
C ASN A 213 3.85 -4.14 11.31
N PRO A 214 3.70 -3.75 10.05
CA PRO A 214 4.14 -4.69 9.02
C PRO A 214 5.00 -3.96 7.96
N GLN A 215 6.18 -3.59 8.43
CA GLN A 215 7.43 -3.43 7.69
C GLN A 215 7.57 -2.22 6.77
N GLY A 216 7.42 -1.07 7.41
CA GLY A 216 8.17 0.13 7.11
C GLY A 216 7.81 1.19 8.12
N TYR A 217 8.81 1.82 8.74
CA TYR A 217 8.57 2.98 9.60
C TYR A 217 7.63 3.93 8.86
N LEU A 218 6.41 4.15 9.37
CA LEU A 218 5.49 5.10 8.75
C LEU A 218 6.25 6.43 8.68
N PRO A 219 6.55 6.97 7.49
CA PRO A 219 7.27 8.22 7.43
C PRO A 219 6.48 9.24 8.26
N THR A 220 7.18 9.98 9.11
CA THR A 220 6.59 11.06 9.91
C THR A 220 6.18 12.15 8.93
N VAL A 221 4.96 12.07 8.42
CA VAL A 221 4.47 13.00 7.42
C VAL A 221 3.57 14.01 8.10
N SER A 222 3.72 15.28 7.84
CA SER A 222 2.65 16.23 8.14
C SER A 222 1.75 16.29 6.91
N ILE A 223 0.43 16.24 7.08
CA ILE A 223 -0.49 16.65 6.00
C ILE A 223 -0.41 18.18 5.92
N ASP A 224 0.63 18.67 5.25
CA ASP A 224 0.78 20.08 4.94
C ASP A 224 -0.15 20.42 3.75
N PRO A 225 -1.12 21.33 3.92
CA PRO A 225 -2.01 21.74 2.84
C PRO A 225 -1.28 22.20 1.57
N SER A 226 -0.09 22.78 1.71
CA SER A 226 0.74 23.19 0.56
C SER A 226 1.33 22.01 -0.20
N LYS A 227 1.63 20.91 0.50
CA LYS A 227 2.11 19.65 -0.10
C LYS A 227 0.99 18.86 -0.75
N TYR A 228 -0.20 18.88 -0.14
CA TYR A 228 -1.41 18.36 -0.77
C TYR A 228 -1.71 19.12 -2.07
N ALA A 229 -1.77 20.45 -2.03
CA ALA A 229 -2.01 21.27 -3.21
C ALA A 229 -0.92 21.15 -4.30
N GLU A 230 0.32 20.87 -3.92
CA GLU A 230 1.42 20.57 -4.84
C GLU A 230 1.24 19.22 -5.53
N ALA A 231 0.86 18.17 -4.79
CA ALA A 231 0.54 16.86 -5.35
C ALA A 231 -0.61 16.97 -6.37
N THR A 232 -1.75 17.53 -5.98
CA THR A 232 -2.91 17.69 -6.87
C THR A 232 -2.59 18.54 -8.11
N ARG A 233 -1.62 19.45 -8.02
CA ARG A 233 -1.17 20.27 -9.18
C ARG A 233 -0.31 19.46 -10.15
N ILE A 234 0.50 18.51 -9.68
CA ILE A 234 1.24 17.57 -10.54
C ILE A 234 0.23 16.63 -11.19
N ASP A 235 -0.72 16.11 -10.41
CA ASP A 235 -1.76 15.18 -10.88
C ASP A 235 -2.61 15.80 -12.02
N ARG A 236 -3.05 17.06 -11.85
CA ARG A 236 -3.75 17.81 -12.93
C ARG A 236 -2.89 18.05 -14.17
N ALA A 237 -1.58 18.15 -14.03
CA ALA A 237 -0.69 18.33 -15.17
C ALA A 237 -0.55 17.04 -16.00
N ASP A 238 -0.73 15.88 -15.36
CA ASP A 238 -0.73 14.56 -16.00
C ASP A 238 -2.12 14.12 -16.50
N GLY A 239 -3.13 14.97 -16.32
CA GLY A 239 -4.48 14.78 -16.89
C GLY A 239 -5.48 14.10 -15.97
N TYR A 240 -5.16 13.95 -14.68
CA TYR A 240 -6.09 13.45 -13.66
C TYR A 240 -6.94 14.62 -13.14
N GLU A 241 -8.26 14.52 -13.26
CA GLU A 241 -9.23 15.50 -12.74
C GLU A 241 -9.93 14.93 -11.50
N ASP A 242 -10.07 15.75 -10.44
CA ASP A 242 -10.81 15.45 -9.21
C ASP A 242 -12.32 15.33 -9.46
#